data_AF-A0A2V5S3E0-F1
#
_entry.id   AF-A0A2V5S3E0-F1
#
_cell.length_a   1.000
_cell.length_b   1.000
_cell.length_c   1.000
_cell.angle_alpha   90.00
_cell.angle_beta   90.00
_cell.angle_gamma   90.00
#
_symmetry.space_group_name_H-M   'P 1'
#
loop_
_entity.id
_entity.type
_entity.pdbx_description
1 polymer ?
#
loop_
_entity_poly.entity_id
_entity_poly.type
_entity_poly.pdbx_seq_one_letter_code
_entity_poly.pdbx_strand_id
1 'polypeptide(L)'
;AVRSGLLAAREPIGLFSDADLSTPIEETPKLIEPIANGEVDIAFGSRAIDRSLIGIHQPWRREQAGRVFNLLVRMATGLPFWDTQCGFKAFRLDVCRPILEEARINGFAFDVELLFLAHCAGLRIQEIPVRWNHAEGSKVSFFKDSLRMLREVLALRTKHAVP
;
A
#
# COMPACT_ATOMS: atom_id res chain seq x y z
N ALA A 1 -1.68 13.02 -5.94
CA ALA A 1 -1.85 12.39 -7.26
C ALA A 1 -2.75 11.17 -7.16
N VAL A 2 -2.34 10.11 -6.44
CA VAL A 2 -3.10 8.85 -6.33
C VAL A 2 -4.55 9.06 -5.85
N ARG A 3 -4.75 9.74 -4.71
CA ARG A 3 -6.10 10.10 -4.21
C ARG A 3 -6.96 10.78 -5.28
N SER A 4 -6.42 11.81 -5.94
CA SER A 4 -7.12 12.52 -7.01
C SER A 4 -7.48 11.61 -8.19
N GLY A 5 -6.57 10.71 -8.57
CA GLY A 5 -6.80 9.73 -9.64
C GLY A 5 -7.91 8.73 -9.27
N LEU A 6 -7.87 8.15 -8.07
CA LEU A 6 -8.89 7.22 -7.59
C LEU A 6 -10.26 7.89 -7.43
N LEU A 7 -10.32 9.14 -6.96
CA LEU A 7 -11.57 9.89 -6.84
C LEU A 7 -12.18 10.27 -8.20
N ALA A 8 -11.34 10.47 -9.22
CA ALA A 8 -11.74 10.80 -10.59
C ALA A 8 -12.03 9.57 -11.46
N ALA A 9 -11.65 8.38 -11.02
CA ALA A 9 -11.93 7.13 -11.71
C ALA A 9 -13.44 6.90 -11.83
N ARG A 10 -13.87 6.39 -12.99
CA ARG A 10 -15.29 6.21 -13.34
C ARG A 10 -15.74 4.76 -13.29
N GLU A 11 -14.80 3.84 -13.35
CA GLU A 11 -15.08 2.41 -13.26
C GLU A 11 -15.32 2.00 -11.80
N PRO A 12 -15.96 0.84 -11.55
CA PRO A 12 -16.20 0.37 -10.17
C PRO A 12 -14.92 0.02 -9.40
N ILE A 13 -13.84 -0.34 -10.11
CA ILE A 13 -12.57 -0.76 -9.52
C ILE A 13 -11.47 0.21 -9.97
N GLY A 14 -10.76 0.79 -9.01
CA GLY A 14 -9.61 1.66 -9.25
C GLY A 14 -8.30 0.94 -8.95
N LEU A 15 -7.36 0.95 -9.89
CA LEU A 15 -6.01 0.41 -9.71
C LEU A 15 -5.01 1.56 -9.55
N PHE A 16 -4.16 1.47 -8.53
CA PHE A 16 -2.94 2.25 -8.37
C PHE A 16 -1.73 1.35 -8.59
N SER A 17 -0.78 1.82 -9.42
CA SER A 17 0.49 1.16 -9.69
C SER A 17 1.62 2.19 -9.73
N ASP A 18 2.79 1.83 -9.21
CA ASP A 18 4.03 2.56 -9.44
C ASP A 18 4.34 2.63 -10.94
N ALA A 19 4.76 3.81 -11.41
CA ALA A 19 4.99 4.08 -12.83
C ALA A 19 6.26 3.41 -13.39
N ASP A 20 7.14 2.91 -12.52
CA ASP A 20 8.35 2.20 -12.90
C ASP A 20 8.12 0.71 -13.19
N LEU A 21 6.87 0.24 -13.05
CA LEU A 21 6.46 -1.16 -13.25
C LEU A 21 7.29 -2.14 -12.40
N SER A 22 7.72 -1.70 -11.21
CA SER A 22 8.37 -2.60 -10.25
C SER A 22 7.49 -3.82 -9.96
N THR A 23 6.17 -3.65 -9.90
CA THR A 23 5.21 -4.76 -10.05
C THR A 23 4.74 -4.80 -11.50
N PRO A 24 4.95 -5.91 -12.24
CA PRO A 24 4.47 -6.04 -13.62
C PRO A 24 2.94 -5.95 -13.71
N ILE A 25 2.42 -5.31 -14.76
CA ILE A 25 0.97 -5.10 -14.93
C ILE A 25 0.21 -6.42 -15.12
N GLU A 26 0.90 -7.50 -15.51
CA GLU A 26 0.34 -8.85 -15.62
C GLU A 26 -0.09 -9.41 -14.25
N GLU A 27 0.30 -8.79 -13.14
CA GLU A 27 -0.17 -9.13 -11.80
C GLU A 27 -1.56 -8.52 -11.49
N THR A 28 -2.06 -7.60 -12.32
CA THR A 28 -3.34 -6.90 -12.10
C THR A 28 -4.54 -7.83 -11.89
N PRO A 29 -4.71 -8.95 -12.63
CA PRO A 29 -5.85 -9.85 -12.42
C PRO A 29 -5.93 -10.36 -10.98
N LYS A 30 -4.79 -10.61 -10.33
CA LYS A 30 -4.75 -11.07 -8.94
C LYS A 30 -5.41 -10.10 -7.96
N LEU A 31 -5.38 -8.79 -8.25
CA LEU A 31 -5.98 -7.76 -7.40
C LEU A 31 -7.42 -7.44 -7.81
N ILE A 32 -7.72 -7.47 -9.11
CA ILE A 32 -9.05 -7.11 -9.61
C ILE A 32 -10.05 -8.24 -9.39
N GLU A 33 -9.66 -9.51 -9.63
CA GLU A 33 -10.58 -10.65 -9.57
C GLU A 33 -11.24 -10.82 -8.19
N PRO A 34 -10.52 -10.78 -7.05
CA PRO A 34 -11.16 -10.89 -5.73
C PRO A 34 -12.17 -9.77 -5.46
N ILE A 35 -11.92 -8.56 -5.99
CA ILE A 35 -12.85 -7.43 -5.86
C ILE A 35 -14.06 -7.62 -6.77
N ALA A 36 -13.84 -8.02 -8.03
CA ALA A 36 -14.88 -8.25 -9.02
C ALA A 36 -15.83 -9.40 -8.60
N ASN A 37 -15.29 -10.42 -7.94
CA ASN A 37 -16.05 -11.53 -7.34
C ASN A 37 -16.76 -11.15 -6.04
N GLY A 38 -16.53 -9.93 -5.51
CA GLY A 38 -17.13 -9.45 -4.28
C GLY A 38 -16.54 -10.06 -3.01
N GLU A 39 -15.38 -10.71 -3.08
CA GLU A 39 -14.72 -11.37 -1.94
C GLU A 39 -14.11 -10.34 -0.98
N VAL A 40 -13.54 -9.27 -1.53
CA VAL A 40 -12.82 -8.23 -0.79
C VAL A 40 -13.14 -6.84 -1.34
N ASP A 41 -12.86 -5.82 -0.53
CA ASP A 41 -13.08 -4.41 -0.88
C ASP A 41 -11.78 -3.75 -1.36
N ILE A 42 -10.63 -4.23 -0.86
CA ILE A 42 -9.29 -3.79 -1.24
C ILE A 42 -8.41 -5.02 -1.41
N ALA A 43 -7.67 -5.08 -2.51
CA ALA A 43 -6.61 -6.04 -2.73
C ALA A 43 -5.31 -5.30 -3.01
N PHE A 44 -4.19 -5.72 -2.40
CA PHE A 44 -2.89 -5.11 -2.69
C PHE A 44 -1.77 -6.14 -2.77
N GLY A 45 -0.76 -5.80 -3.56
CA GLY A 45 0.42 -6.62 -3.76
C GLY A 45 1.31 -6.65 -2.52
N SER A 46 2.04 -7.75 -2.36
CA SER A 46 3.04 -7.92 -1.31
C SER A 46 4.28 -8.62 -1.82
N ARG A 47 5.43 -8.02 -1.49
CA ARG A 47 6.77 -8.58 -1.70
C ARG A 47 7.23 -9.39 -0.49
N ALA A 48 6.48 -9.32 0.61
CA ALA A 48 6.86 -9.88 1.90
C ALA A 48 6.30 -11.29 2.12
N ILE A 49 5.13 -11.60 1.54
CA ILE A 49 4.49 -12.93 1.66
C ILE A 49 5.34 -14.00 0.98
N ASP A 50 5.71 -13.81 -0.28
CA ASP A 50 6.56 -14.74 -1.02
C ASP A 50 7.73 -13.99 -1.66
N ARG A 51 8.91 -14.17 -1.06
CA ARG A 51 10.13 -13.50 -1.50
C ARG A 51 10.75 -14.14 -2.74
N SER A 52 10.36 -15.36 -3.10
CA SER A 52 10.86 -16.02 -4.31
C SER A 52 10.37 -15.35 -5.59
N LEU A 53 9.30 -14.54 -5.49
CA LEU A 53 8.75 -13.73 -6.57
C LEU A 53 9.51 -12.42 -6.81
N ILE A 54 10.54 -12.13 -6.00
CA ILE A 54 11.44 -10.99 -6.22
C ILE A 54 12.48 -11.39 -7.26
N GLY A 55 12.35 -10.88 -8.49
CA GLY A 55 13.27 -11.22 -9.58
C GLY A 55 14.58 -10.43 -9.51
N ILE A 56 14.48 -9.11 -9.31
CA ILE A 56 15.63 -8.22 -9.15
C ILE A 56 15.61 -7.64 -7.74
N HIS A 57 16.64 -7.98 -6.96
CA HIS A 57 16.78 -7.52 -5.58
C HIS A 57 17.37 -6.11 -5.48
N GLN A 58 16.95 -5.39 -4.44
CA GLN A 58 17.63 -4.17 -4.02
C GLN A 58 18.97 -4.51 -3.36
N PRO A 59 19.90 -3.54 -3.24
CA PRO A 59 21.08 -3.72 -2.41
C PRO A 59 20.69 -4.21 -1.00
N TRP A 60 21.33 -5.28 -0.53
CA TRP A 60 20.92 -6.00 0.68
C TRP A 60 20.64 -5.09 1.88
N ARG A 61 21.48 -4.08 2.11
CA ARG A 61 21.33 -3.10 3.20
C ARG A 61 20.00 -2.33 3.10
N ARG A 62 19.63 -1.89 1.89
CA ARG A 62 18.40 -1.15 1.62
C ARG A 62 17.18 -2.06 1.81
N GLU A 63 17.28 -3.31 1.37
CA GLU A 63 16.24 -4.30 1.56
C GLU A 63 15.99 -4.60 3.04
N GLN A 64 17.04 -4.85 3.83
CA GLN A 64 16.91 -5.07 5.27
C GLN A 64 16.36 -3.84 5.99
N ALA A 65 16.83 -2.66 5.64
CA ALA A 65 16.37 -1.42 6.25
C ALA A 65 14.88 -1.15 5.93
N GLY A 66 14.42 -1.47 4.71
CA GLY A 66 13.01 -1.45 4.35
C GLY A 66 12.16 -2.43 5.16
N ARG A 67 12.68 -3.65 5.41
CA ARG A 67 11.99 -4.65 6.26
C ARG A 67 11.83 -4.17 7.70
N VAL A 68 12.90 -3.64 8.30
CA VAL A 68 12.85 -3.08 9.66
C VAL A 68 11.87 -1.92 9.72
N PHE A 69 11.91 -1.03 8.73
CA PHE A 69 11.00 0.11 8.66
C PHE A 69 9.54 -0.33 8.57
N ASN A 70 9.23 -1.29 7.71
CA ASN A 70 7.89 -1.84 7.59
C ASN A 70 7.41 -2.49 8.90
N LEU A 71 8.28 -3.22 9.61
CA LEU A 71 7.96 -3.73 10.95
C LEU A 71 7.58 -2.60 11.92
N LEU A 72 8.32 -1.48 11.94
CA LEU A 72 7.99 -0.32 12.77
C LEU A 72 6.63 0.28 12.40
N VAL A 73 6.33 0.41 11.10
CA VAL A 73 5.04 0.90 10.60
C VAL A 73 3.90 -0.01 11.03
N ARG A 74 4.08 -1.35 10.94
CA ARG A 74 3.08 -2.33 11.36
C ARG A 74 2.82 -2.25 12.86
N MET A 75 3.86 -2.20 13.68
CA MET A 75 3.70 -2.04 15.13
C MET A 75 3.01 -0.72 15.48
N ALA A 76 3.38 0.36 14.78
CA ALA A 76 2.78 1.67 14.98
C ALA A 76 1.30 1.69 14.55
N THR A 77 0.92 1.05 13.44
CA THR A 77 -0.48 1.07 12.96
C THR A 77 -1.36 -0.01 13.58
N GLY A 78 -0.78 -1.12 14.03
CA GLY A 78 -1.54 -2.33 14.40
C GLY A 78 -2.04 -3.13 13.19
N LEU A 79 -1.66 -2.78 11.96
CA LEU A 79 -2.14 -3.46 10.76
C LEU A 79 -1.61 -4.89 10.68
N PRO A 80 -2.47 -5.88 10.35
CA PRO A 80 -2.09 -7.29 10.29
C PRO A 80 -1.32 -7.67 9.00
N PHE A 81 -0.92 -6.72 8.17
CA PHE A 81 -0.34 -6.94 6.84
C PHE A 81 1.19 -6.87 6.82
N TRP A 82 1.83 -7.65 5.96
CA TRP A 82 3.28 -7.74 5.85
C TRP A 82 3.93 -6.66 4.97
N ASP A 83 3.24 -6.14 3.96
CA ASP A 83 3.77 -5.15 2.99
C ASP A 83 2.81 -3.98 2.74
N THR A 84 2.58 -3.17 3.77
CA THR A 84 1.65 -2.02 3.71
C THR A 84 2.03 -0.97 2.65
N GLN A 85 3.30 -0.93 2.23
CA GLN A 85 3.91 0.11 1.40
C GLN A 85 4.14 -0.33 -0.05
N CYS A 86 3.57 -1.47 -0.47
CA CYS A 86 3.63 -1.86 -1.88
C CYS A 86 2.76 -0.90 -2.72
N GLY A 87 3.36 -0.29 -3.74
CA GLY A 87 2.71 0.65 -4.65
C GLY A 87 1.83 -0.01 -5.72
N PHE A 88 1.20 -1.14 -5.39
CA PHE A 88 0.32 -1.89 -6.29
C PHE A 88 -0.95 -2.28 -5.52
N LYS A 89 -2.04 -1.53 -5.73
CA LYS A 89 -3.27 -1.62 -4.92
C LYS A 89 -4.52 -1.41 -5.78
N ALA A 90 -5.54 -2.24 -5.57
CA ALA A 90 -6.86 -2.09 -6.19
C ALA A 90 -7.93 -1.84 -5.13
N PHE A 91 -8.92 -1.04 -5.49
CA PHE A 91 -9.97 -0.55 -4.59
C PHE A 91 -11.33 -0.70 -5.24
N ARG A 92 -12.30 -1.23 -4.49
CA ARG A 92 -13.72 -1.14 -4.83
C ARG A 92 -14.20 0.29 -4.52
N LEU A 93 -14.40 1.10 -5.57
CA LEU A 93 -14.46 2.55 -5.44
C LEU A 93 -15.74 3.07 -4.79
N ASP A 94 -16.85 2.35 -4.90
CA ASP A 94 -18.11 2.71 -4.23
C ASP A 94 -17.97 2.72 -2.69
N VAL A 95 -17.29 1.72 -2.12
CA VAL A 95 -17.08 1.59 -0.67
C VAL A 95 -15.80 2.25 -0.18
N CYS A 96 -14.79 2.41 -1.04
CA CYS A 96 -13.53 3.06 -0.67
C CYS A 96 -13.61 4.60 -0.80
N ARG A 97 -14.65 5.16 -1.40
CA ARG A 97 -14.77 6.62 -1.58
C ARG A 97 -14.67 7.41 -0.26
N PRO A 98 -15.35 7.03 0.84
CA PRO A 98 -15.23 7.75 2.12
C PRO A 98 -13.78 7.80 2.66
N ILE A 99 -13.06 6.67 2.64
CA ILE A 99 -11.67 6.62 3.12
C ILE A 99 -10.72 7.41 2.19
N LEU A 100 -11.00 7.44 0.88
CA LEU A 100 -10.24 8.24 -0.08
C LEU A 100 -10.45 9.74 0.15
N GLU A 101 -11.68 10.15 0.48
CA GLU A 101 -12.02 11.54 0.81
C GLU A 101 -11.53 11.95 2.20
N GLU A 102 -11.39 11.01 3.13
CA GLU A 102 -10.86 11.25 4.48
C GLU A 102 -9.33 11.35 4.50
N ALA A 103 -8.62 10.56 3.69
CA ALA A 103 -7.16 10.54 3.63
C ALA A 103 -6.55 11.95 3.50
N ARG A 104 -5.54 12.28 4.30
CA ARG A 104 -4.91 13.61 4.37
C ARG A 104 -3.44 13.60 4.04
N ILE A 105 -2.76 12.47 4.14
CA ILE A 105 -1.33 12.37 3.90
C ILE A 105 -1.05 12.51 2.39
N ASN A 106 -0.16 13.44 2.06
CA ASN A 106 0.28 13.69 0.68
C ASN A 106 1.70 13.16 0.41
N GLY A 107 2.40 12.68 1.45
CA GLY A 107 3.73 12.07 1.37
C GLY A 107 3.69 10.56 1.16
N PHE A 108 4.84 9.90 1.35
CA PHE A 108 5.00 8.44 1.15
C PHE A 108 4.19 7.57 2.11
N ALA A 109 3.65 8.13 3.21
CA ALA A 109 2.81 7.38 4.13
C ALA A 109 1.37 7.19 3.65
N PHE A 110 0.98 7.74 2.49
CA PHE A 110 -0.40 7.66 2.00
C PHE A 110 -0.87 6.21 1.79
N ASP A 111 0.00 5.32 1.31
CA ASP A 111 -0.32 3.89 1.13
C ASP A 111 -0.73 3.21 2.43
N VAL A 112 -0.04 3.58 3.51
CA VAL A 112 -0.30 3.10 4.86
C VAL A 112 -1.57 3.72 5.42
N GLU A 113 -1.79 5.02 5.18
CA GLU A 113 -3.01 5.72 5.59
C GLU A 113 -4.26 5.06 5.00
N LEU A 114 -4.26 4.77 3.70
CA LEU A 114 -5.41 4.16 3.04
C LEU A 114 -5.73 2.78 3.61
N LEU A 115 -4.71 1.94 3.85
CA LEU A 115 -4.92 0.63 4.47
C LEU A 115 -5.36 0.76 5.94
N PHE A 116 -4.84 1.75 6.67
CA PHE A 116 -5.22 2.01 8.05
C PHE A 116 -6.68 2.46 8.17
N LEU A 117 -7.10 3.45 7.37
CA LEU A 117 -8.48 3.91 7.34
C LEU A 117 -9.44 2.79 6.91
N ALA A 118 -9.06 2.01 5.90
CA ALA A 118 -9.84 0.85 5.48
C ALA A 118 -10.00 -0.18 6.59
N HIS A 119 -8.94 -0.46 7.34
CA HIS A 119 -8.97 -1.41 8.45
C HIS A 119 -9.84 -0.90 9.60
N CYS A 120 -9.73 0.37 9.96
CA CYS A 120 -10.59 1.01 10.96
C CYS A 120 -12.07 1.03 10.52
N ALA A 121 -12.34 1.18 9.22
CA ALA A 121 -13.68 1.13 8.65
C ALA A 121 -14.23 -0.31 8.52
N GLY A 122 -13.47 -1.34 8.91
CA GLY A 122 -13.90 -2.74 8.84
C GLY A 122 -14.02 -3.28 7.41
N LEU A 123 -13.34 -2.66 6.44
CA LEU A 123 -13.32 -3.15 5.06
C LEU A 123 -12.54 -4.46 4.97
N ARG A 124 -12.96 -5.31 4.03
CA ARG A 124 -12.30 -6.58 3.73
C ARG A 124 -11.07 -6.29 2.88
N ILE A 125 -9.90 -6.48 3.45
CA ILE A 125 -8.62 -6.19 2.81
C ILE A 125 -7.85 -7.49 2.65
N GLN A 126 -7.31 -7.74 1.46
CA GLN A 126 -6.47 -8.88 1.18
C GLN A 126 -5.10 -8.48 0.66
N GLU A 127 -4.08 -9.06 1.27
CA GLU A 127 -2.69 -8.93 0.87
C GLU A 127 -2.32 -10.14 -0.02
N ILE A 128 -1.77 -9.88 -1.20
CA ILE A 128 -1.58 -10.90 -2.24
C ILE A 128 -0.10 -10.93 -2.68
N PRO A 129 0.55 -12.11 -2.73
CA PRO A 129 1.92 -12.21 -3.24
C PRO A 129 1.98 -11.86 -4.73
N VAL A 130 2.86 -10.92 -5.08
CA VAL A 130 3.07 -10.46 -6.47
C VAL A 130 4.53 -10.54 -6.86
N ARG A 131 4.78 -10.73 -8.16
CA ARG A 131 6.13 -10.51 -8.71
C ARG A 131 6.56 -9.07 -8.50
N TRP A 132 7.82 -8.89 -8.16
CA TRP A 132 8.40 -7.56 -7.99
C TRP A 132 9.86 -7.52 -8.42
N ASN A 133 10.23 -6.45 -9.10
CA ASN A 133 11.59 -6.21 -9.58
C ASN A 133 12.03 -4.82 -9.16
N HIS A 134 13.27 -4.70 -8.66
CA HIS A 134 13.86 -3.41 -8.39
C HIS A 134 14.11 -2.64 -9.69
N ALA A 135 13.45 -1.50 -9.85
CA ALA A 135 13.80 -0.51 -10.85
C ALA A 135 14.88 0.46 -10.31
N GLU A 136 15.92 0.72 -11.11
CA GLU A 136 16.93 1.74 -10.79
C GLU A 136 16.35 3.15 -10.88
N GLY A 137 16.93 4.11 -10.13
CA GLY A 137 16.52 5.52 -10.18
C GLY A 137 15.56 5.97 -9.08
N SER A 138 15.51 5.27 -7.94
CA SER A 138 14.72 5.67 -6.77
C SER A 138 14.97 7.14 -6.37
N LYS A 139 13.93 7.97 -6.46
CA LYS A 139 13.94 9.37 -6.01
C LYS A 139 13.77 9.55 -4.50
N VAL A 140 13.55 8.46 -3.76
CA VAL A 140 13.27 8.46 -2.32
C VAL A 140 14.56 8.60 -1.51
N SER A 141 14.62 9.62 -0.65
CA SER A 141 15.70 9.82 0.32
C SER A 141 15.42 8.95 1.54
N PHE A 142 16.03 7.75 1.58
CA PHE A 142 15.77 6.72 2.57
C PHE A 142 15.63 7.25 4.01
N PHE A 143 16.58 8.05 4.50
CA PHE A 143 16.54 8.51 5.90
C PHE A 143 15.52 9.61 6.19
N LYS A 144 15.45 10.64 5.33
CA LYS A 144 14.56 11.79 5.56
C LYS A 144 13.10 11.40 5.39
N ASP A 145 12.80 10.61 4.35
CA ASP A 145 11.45 10.19 4.03
C ASP A 145 10.94 9.15 5.01
N SER A 146 11.78 8.20 5.45
CA SER A 146 11.39 7.25 6.50
C SER A 146 11.06 7.93 7.83
N LEU A 147 11.84 8.92 8.28
CA LEU A 147 11.55 9.60 9.53
C LEU A 147 10.26 10.43 9.46
N ARG A 148 10.03 11.10 8.31
CA ARG A 148 8.77 11.82 8.07
C ARG A 148 7.58 10.87 8.08
N MET A 149 7.70 9.77 7.33
CA MET A 149 6.66 8.75 7.23
C MET A 149 6.32 8.13 8.59
N LEU A 150 7.32 7.82 9.43
CA LEU A 150 7.05 7.28 10.77
C LEU A 150 6.26 8.28 11.65
N ARG A 151 6.57 9.57 11.57
CA ARG A 151 5.81 10.61 12.30
C ARG A 151 4.38 10.72 11.79
N GLU A 152 4.18 10.67 10.47
CA GLU A 152 2.85 10.67 9.85
C GLU A 152 2.03 9.46 10.32
N VAL A 153 2.64 8.26 10.32
CA VAL A 153 2.01 7.02 10.79
C VAL A 153 1.65 7.09 12.28
N LEU A 154 2.53 7.59 13.14
CA LEU A 154 2.22 7.75 14.57
C LEU A 154 1.06 8.73 14.81
N ALA A 155 0.95 9.78 13.98
CA ALA A 155 -0.16 10.73 14.04
C ALA A 155 -1.49 10.15 13.54
N LEU A 156 -1.49 9.05 12.77
CA LEU A 156 -2.73 8.38 12.36
C LEU A 156 -3.46 7.77 13.56
N ARG A 157 -2.72 7.06 14.43
CA ARG A 157 -3.29 6.47 15.65
C ARG A 157 -3.92 7.49 16.59
N THR A 158 -3.30 8.65 16.76
CA THR A 158 -3.77 9.65 17.72
C THR A 158 -5.05 10.34 17.25
N LYS A 159 -5.25 10.43 15.93
CA LYS A 159 -6.44 11.04 15.32
C LYS A 159 -7.61 10.08 15.15
N HIS A 160 -7.31 8.79 14.96
CA HIS A 160 -8.29 7.73 14.80
C HIS A 160 -7.98 6.71 15.89
N ALA A 161 -8.53 6.95 17.08
CA ALA A 161 -8.40 6.01 18.19
C ALA A 161 -8.96 4.67 17.70
N VAL A 162 -8.06 3.73 17.41
CA VAL A 162 -8.41 2.34 17.10
C VAL A 162 -9.16 1.82 18.33
N PRO A 163 -10.41 1.34 18.20
CA PRO A 163 -11.12 0.76 19.32
C PRO A 163 -10.39 -0.45 19.92
#